data_AF-A0A7C5YU39-F1
#
_entry.id   AF-A0A7C5YU39-F1
#
_cell.length_a   1.000
_cell.length_b   1.000
_cell.length_c   1.000
_cell.angle_alpha   90.00
_cell.angle_beta   90.00
_cell.angle_gamma   90.00
#
_symmetry.space_group_name_H-M   'P 1'
#
loop_
_entity.id
_entity.type
_entity.pdbx_description
1 polymer ?
#
loop_
_entity_poly.entity_id
_entity_poly.type
_entity_poly.pdbx_seq_one_letter_code
_entity_poly.pdbx_strand_id
1 'polypeptide(L)'
;DGSVFAHLSVPDMRIPIAYALFYPKRMCIDFPRLDLTKVGRLNFEKPDMKRFPALKLGYRALQVQGSLPIVMNAVNEEAVNAFLLGKIGFNRIMELVEKVMEEHKVIEPSRIEKILEIDSWARNRTKELVNG
;
A
#
# COMPACT_ATOMS: atom_id res chain seq x y z
N ASP A 1 -7.97 -15.03 -25.77
CA ASP A 1 -8.08 -16.49 -25.53
C ASP A 1 -8.49 -16.83 -24.10
N GLY A 2 -8.28 -15.93 -23.12
CA GLY A 2 -8.61 -16.19 -21.70
C GLY A 2 -7.44 -16.80 -20.92
N SER A 3 -6.24 -16.81 -21.50
CA SER A 3 -5.02 -17.31 -20.86
C SER A 3 -4.61 -16.45 -19.67
N VAL A 4 -4.21 -17.10 -18.57
CA VAL A 4 -3.73 -16.45 -17.35
C VAL A 4 -2.28 -16.85 -17.10
N PHE A 5 -1.41 -15.86 -16.91
CA PHE A 5 -0.01 -16.08 -16.52
C PHE A 5 0.14 -15.82 -15.02
N ALA A 6 0.90 -16.67 -14.34
CA ALA A 6 1.25 -16.50 -12.94
C ALA A 6 2.78 -16.50 -12.78
N HIS A 7 3.30 -15.57 -11.99
CA HIS A 7 4.70 -15.58 -11.55
C HIS A 7 4.73 -16.01 -10.08
N LEU A 8 5.28 -17.20 -9.82
CA LEU A 8 5.34 -17.81 -8.50
C LEU A 8 6.80 -18.01 -8.09
N SER A 9 7.10 -17.75 -6.82
CA SER A 9 8.41 -17.98 -6.22
C SER A 9 8.26 -18.23 -4.72
N VAL A 10 9.33 -18.69 -4.07
CA VAL A 10 9.42 -18.63 -2.61
C VAL A 10 9.38 -17.16 -2.15
N PRO A 11 8.91 -16.85 -0.92
CA PRO A 11 8.84 -15.47 -0.41
C PRO A 11 10.24 -14.94 -0.06
N ASP A 12 11.04 -14.66 -1.09
CA ASP A 12 12.42 -14.19 -0.99
C ASP A 12 12.61 -12.95 -1.87
N MET A 13 12.82 -11.79 -1.24
CA MET A 13 12.98 -10.50 -1.93
C MET A 13 14.22 -10.44 -2.83
N ARG A 14 15.21 -11.32 -2.66
CA ARG A 14 16.37 -11.36 -3.56
C ARG A 14 15.96 -11.69 -5.00
N ILE A 15 14.87 -12.44 -5.19
CA ILE A 15 14.33 -12.81 -6.51
C ILE A 15 13.80 -11.58 -7.27
N PRO A 16 12.81 -10.80 -6.77
CA PRO A 16 12.33 -9.62 -7.47
C PRO A 16 13.40 -8.51 -7.56
N ILE A 17 14.28 -8.36 -6.57
CA ILE A 17 15.40 -7.40 -6.64
C ILE A 17 16.36 -7.74 -7.78
N ALA A 18 16.80 -8.99 -7.88
CA ALA A 18 17.66 -9.43 -8.98
C ALA A 18 16.97 -9.27 -10.33
N TYR A 19 15.67 -9.60 -10.41
CA TYR A 19 14.91 -9.38 -11.64
C TYR A 19 14.90 -7.91 -12.05
N ALA A 20 14.62 -6.99 -11.12
CA ALA A 20 14.58 -5.55 -11.41
C ALA A 20 15.95 -5.00 -11.86
N LEU A 21 17.06 -5.47 -11.27
CA LEU A 21 18.42 -5.01 -11.60
C LEU A 21 18.92 -5.50 -12.97
N PHE A 22 18.57 -6.73 -13.34
CA PHE A 22 19.12 -7.37 -14.53
C PHE A 22 18.14 -7.42 -15.71
N TYR A 23 16.90 -6.95 -15.53
CA TYR A 23 15.88 -6.94 -16.56
C TYR A 23 16.42 -6.34 -17.89
N PRO A 24 16.15 -6.96 -19.05
CA PRO A 24 15.32 -8.15 -19.27
C PRO A 24 16.04 -9.48 -19.07
N LYS A 25 17.34 -9.45 -18.77
CA LYS A 25 18.14 -10.65 -18.51
C LYS A 25 17.86 -11.20 -17.12
N ARG A 26 18.07 -12.50 -16.93
CA ARG A 26 18.00 -13.14 -15.61
C ARG A 26 19.41 -13.48 -15.16
N MET A 27 19.80 -13.00 -13.98
CA MET A 27 21.04 -13.44 -13.36
C MET A 27 20.86 -14.87 -12.84
N CYS A 28 21.83 -15.74 -13.08
CA CYS A 28 21.88 -17.06 -12.44
C CYS A 28 22.36 -16.86 -11.01
N ILE A 29 21.43 -16.94 -10.06
CA ILE A 29 21.69 -16.84 -8.62
C ILE A 29 21.09 -18.09 -7.98
N ASP A 30 21.81 -18.65 -7.01
CA ASP A 30 21.33 -19.80 -6.26
C ASP A 30 20.25 -19.37 -5.27
N PHE A 31 19.00 -19.37 -5.74
CA PHE A 31 17.81 -19.12 -4.94
C PHE A 31 17.08 -20.42 -4.62
N PRO A 32 16.42 -20.50 -3.45
CA PRO A 32 15.53 -21.63 -3.17
C PRO A 32 14.46 -21.71 -4.27
N ARG A 33 14.33 -22.89 -4.87
CA ARG A 33 13.32 -23.12 -5.91
C ARG A 33 11.96 -23.40 -5.28
N LEU A 34 10.91 -22.87 -5.90
CA LEU A 34 9.55 -23.22 -5.54
C LEU A 34 9.31 -24.70 -5.85
N ASP A 35 8.99 -25.48 -4.81
CA ASP A 35 8.59 -26.87 -4.93
C ASP A 35 7.09 -26.98 -4.62
N LEU A 36 6.27 -27.02 -5.67
CA LEU A 36 4.82 -27.08 -5.55
C LEU A 36 4.34 -28.39 -4.89
N THR A 37 5.14 -29.46 -4.96
CA THR A 37 4.79 -30.74 -4.30
C THR A 37 4.86 -30.61 -2.78
N LYS A 38 5.78 -29.77 -2.27
CA LYS A 38 5.89 -29.43 -0.84
C LYS A 38 4.86 -28.38 -0.42
N VAL A 39 4.52 -27.43 -1.29
CA VAL A 39 3.48 -26.42 -1.01
C VAL A 39 2.09 -27.07 -0.91
N GLY A 40 1.82 -28.08 -1.75
CA GLY A 40 0.62 -28.92 -1.69
C GLY A 40 -0.64 -28.25 -2.24
N ARG A 41 -1.08 -27.11 -1.69
CA ARG A 41 -2.32 -26.42 -2.10
C ARG A 41 -2.17 -24.91 -2.19
N LEU A 42 -2.82 -24.33 -3.18
CA LEU A 42 -3.04 -22.89 -3.32
C LEU A 42 -4.54 -22.62 -3.21
N ASN A 43 -4.95 -21.83 -2.21
CA ASN A 43 -6.34 -21.45 -1.99
C ASN A 43 -6.55 -20.00 -2.43
N PHE A 44 -7.71 -19.71 -2.98
CA PHE A 44 -8.07 -18.38 -3.46
C PHE A 44 -9.44 -17.99 -2.92
N GLU A 45 -9.56 -16.74 -2.48
CA GLU A 45 -10.81 -16.18 -1.97
C GLU A 45 -10.98 -14.74 -2.45
N LYS A 46 -12.23 -14.26 -2.46
CA LYS A 46 -12.50 -12.85 -2.75
C LYS A 46 -12.23 -12.03 -1.48
N PRO A 47 -11.57 -10.85 -1.59
CA PRO A 47 -11.37 -10.00 -0.43
C PRO A 47 -12.69 -9.44 0.09
N ASP A 48 -12.85 -9.43 1.43
CA ASP A 48 -13.97 -8.76 2.09
C ASP A 48 -13.68 -7.25 2.22
N MET A 49 -14.27 -6.47 1.32
CA MET A 49 -14.10 -5.02 1.27
C MET A 49 -14.75 -4.28 2.46
N LYS A 50 -15.67 -4.91 3.20
CA LYS A 50 -16.27 -4.31 4.41
C LYS A 50 -15.34 -4.51 5.61
N ARG A 51 -14.78 -5.71 5.74
CA ARG A 51 -13.84 -6.03 6.83
C ARG A 51 -12.46 -5.39 6.62
N PHE A 52 -12.02 -5.23 5.38
CA PHE A 52 -10.72 -4.66 5.01
C PHE A 52 -10.87 -3.44 4.08
N PRO A 53 -11.34 -2.29 4.60
CA PRO A 53 -11.64 -1.10 3.80
C PRO A 53 -10.40 -0.49 3.11
N ALA A 54 -9.19 -0.82 3.57
CA ALA A 54 -7.93 -0.37 2.98
C ALA A 54 -7.86 -0.62 1.47
N LEU A 55 -8.38 -1.76 0.99
CA LEU A 55 -8.41 -2.10 -0.43
C LEU A 55 -9.31 -1.14 -1.22
N LYS A 56 -10.51 -0.85 -0.70
CA LYS A 56 -11.45 0.11 -1.31
C LYS A 56 -10.82 1.50 -1.39
N LEU A 57 -10.17 1.95 -0.31
CA LEU A 57 -9.50 3.25 -0.25
C LEU A 57 -8.30 3.31 -1.22
N GLY A 58 -7.52 2.23 -1.32
CA GLY A 58 -6.43 2.11 -2.28
C GLY A 58 -6.91 2.20 -3.73
N TYR A 59 -7.99 1.49 -4.08
CA TYR A 59 -8.60 1.61 -5.41
C TYR A 59 -9.13 3.01 -5.67
N ARG A 60 -9.73 3.68 -4.68
CA ARG A 60 -10.14 5.09 -4.81
C ARG A 60 -8.95 5.99 -5.10
N ALA A 61 -7.84 5.84 -4.39
CA ALA A 61 -6.63 6.63 -4.62
C ALA A 61 -6.07 6.42 -6.04
N LEU A 62 -6.07 5.18 -6.54
CA LEU A 62 -5.65 4.85 -7.91
C LEU A 62 -6.60 5.40 -8.99
N GLN A 63 -7.91 5.41 -8.73
CA GLN A 63 -8.90 5.94 -9.68
C GLN A 63 -8.84 7.46 -9.76
N VAL A 64 -8.68 8.14 -8.62
CA VAL A 64 -8.66 9.60 -8.55
C VAL A 64 -7.30 10.19 -8.94
N GLN A 65 -6.21 9.46 -8.71
CA GLN A 65 -4.83 9.85 -9.06
C GLN A 65 -4.37 11.17 -8.41
N GLY A 66 -3.38 11.82 -9.02
CA GLY A 66 -2.77 13.06 -8.55
C GLY A 66 -2.22 12.95 -7.13
N SER A 67 -2.66 13.85 -6.26
CA SER A 67 -2.18 13.94 -4.88
C SER A 67 -2.85 13.01 -3.88
N LEU A 68 -3.93 12.32 -4.27
CA LEU A 68 -4.69 11.50 -3.31
C LEU A 68 -3.90 10.29 -2.77
N PRO A 69 -3.06 9.58 -3.57
CA PRO A 69 -2.18 8.53 -3.06
C PRO A 69 -1.17 9.03 -2.02
N ILE A 70 -0.67 10.27 -2.17
CA ILE A 70 0.27 10.89 -1.23
C ILE A 70 -0.41 11.05 0.13
N VAL A 71 -1.61 11.61 0.13
CA VAL A 71 -2.43 11.79 1.35
C VAL A 71 -2.73 10.45 1.99
N MET A 72 -3.20 9.46 1.22
CA MET A 72 -3.50 8.13 1.75
C MET A 72 -2.29 7.50 2.44
N ASN A 73 -1.10 7.56 1.82
CA ASN A 73 0.12 6.98 2.40
C ASN A 73 0.53 7.72 3.69
N ALA A 74 0.57 9.05 3.65
CA ALA A 74 0.97 9.89 4.77
C ALA A 74 0.08 9.67 6.01
N VAL A 75 -1.24 9.60 5.81
CA VAL A 75 -2.21 9.36 6.89
C VAL A 75 -2.07 7.94 7.43
N ASN A 76 -1.89 6.95 6.55
CA ASN A 76 -1.70 5.57 6.96
C ASN A 76 -0.46 5.41 7.87
N GLU A 77 0.67 6.01 7.50
CA GLU A 77 1.89 5.95 8.32
C GLU A 77 1.69 6.59 9.69
N GLU A 78 1.10 7.79 9.75
CA GLU A 78 0.89 8.48 11.03
C GLU A 78 -0.15 7.77 11.90
N ALA A 79 -1.23 7.26 11.31
CA ALA A 79 -2.26 6.52 12.05
C ALA A 79 -1.76 5.15 12.53
N VAL A 80 -0.97 4.42 11.72
CA VAL A 80 -0.31 3.18 12.17
C VAL A 80 0.65 3.47 13.31
N ASN A 81 1.44 4.54 13.23
CA ASN A 81 2.32 4.96 14.32
C ASN A 81 1.53 5.27 15.61
N ALA A 82 0.41 6.00 15.51
CA ALA A 82 -0.47 6.27 16.64
C ALA A 82 -1.07 4.98 17.25
N PHE A 83 -1.44 4.01 16.41
CA PHE A 83 -1.89 2.69 16.86
C PHE A 83 -0.79 1.92 17.60
N LEU A 84 0.43 1.88 17.04
CA LEU A 84 1.59 1.22 17.66
C LEU A 84 1.98 1.87 19.01
N LEU A 85 1.73 3.17 19.16
CA LEU A 85 1.92 3.90 20.41
C LEU A 85 0.71 3.80 21.38
N GLY A 86 -0.32 3.03 21.02
CA GLY A 86 -1.51 2.82 21.87
C GLY A 86 -2.46 4.03 21.97
N LYS A 87 -2.33 5.04 21.09
CA LYS A 87 -3.15 6.25 21.10
C LYS A 87 -4.52 6.06 20.45
N ILE A 88 -4.62 5.15 19.48
CA ILE A 88 -5.86 4.83 18.77
C ILE A 88 -6.04 3.32 18.66
N GLY A 89 -7.29 2.86 18.50
CA GLY A 89 -7.58 1.46 18.18
C GLY A 89 -7.33 1.11 16.71
N PHE A 90 -7.20 -0.18 16.39
CA PHE A 90 -6.91 -0.66 15.04
C PHE A 90 -7.88 -0.17 13.96
N ASN A 91 -9.19 -0.20 14.24
CA ASN A 91 -10.22 0.23 13.29
C ASN A 91 -10.12 1.73 12.95
N ARG A 92 -9.60 2.54 13.89
CA ARG A 92 -9.46 3.99 13.72
C ARG A 92 -8.45 4.38 12.64
N ILE A 93 -7.52 3.49 12.28
CA ILE A 93 -6.53 3.74 11.23
C ILE A 93 -7.24 4.04 9.91
N MET A 94 -8.17 3.17 9.50
CA MET A 94 -8.87 3.33 8.22
C MET A 94 -9.91 4.45 8.25
N GLU A 95 -10.53 4.71 9.41
CA GLU A 95 -11.42 5.86 9.60
C GLU A 95 -10.68 7.19 9.38
N LEU A 96 -9.44 7.31 9.91
CA LEU A 96 -8.61 8.50 9.71
C LEU A 96 -8.17 8.64 8.26
N VAL A 97 -7.73 7.54 7.62
CA VAL A 97 -7.36 7.55 6.20
C VAL A 97 -8.52 8.02 5.33
N GLU A 98 -9.71 7.45 5.50
CA GLU A 98 -10.90 7.84 4.73
C GLU A 98 -11.25 9.32 4.96
N LYS A 99 -11.27 9.76 6.23
CA LYS A 99 -11.61 11.14 6.59
C LYS A 99 -10.65 12.17 5.98
N VAL A 100 -9.34 11.98 6.12
CA VAL A 100 -8.36 12.95 5.60
C VAL A 100 -8.33 12.92 4.06
N MET A 101 -8.57 11.76 3.44
CA MET A 101 -8.76 11.67 1.99
C MET A 101 -10.00 12.43 1.50
N GLU A 102 -11.07 12.51 2.30
CA GLU A 102 -12.28 13.29 1.99
C GLU A 102 -12.10 14.79 2.17
N GLU A 103 -11.32 15.19 3.18
CA GLU A 103 -11.01 16.60 3.45
C GLU A 103 -10.04 17.19 2.39
N HIS A 104 -9.22 16.35 1.75
CA HIS A 104 -8.23 16.80 0.77
C HIS A 104 -8.86 17.19 -0.57
N LYS A 105 -8.54 18.40 -1.04
CA LYS A 105 -8.82 18.79 -2.42
C LYS A 105 -7.72 18.28 -3.33
N VAL A 106 -8.07 17.31 -4.18
CA VAL A 106 -7.13 16.67 -5.09
C VAL A 106 -6.60 17.68 -6.12
N ILE A 107 -5.28 17.75 -6.18
CA ILE A 107 -4.49 18.50 -7.16
C ILE A 107 -3.45 17.59 -7.82
N GLU A 108 -2.91 18.02 -8.96
CA GLU A 108 -1.79 17.36 -9.63
C GLU A 108 -0.46 18.00 -9.16
N PRO A 109 0.38 17.29 -8.39
CA PRO A 109 1.64 17.85 -7.90
C PRO A 109 2.70 17.85 -9.01
N SER A 110 3.12 19.04 -9.44
CA SER A 110 4.10 19.19 -10.55
C SER A 110 5.57 19.12 -10.14
N ARG A 111 5.87 19.08 -8.84
CA ARG A 111 7.24 19.09 -8.29
C ARG A 111 7.31 18.44 -6.91
N ILE A 112 8.51 18.03 -6.52
CA ILE A 112 8.76 17.34 -5.24
C ILE A 112 8.37 18.18 -4.02
N GLU A 113 8.58 19.50 -4.06
CA GLU A 113 8.21 20.39 -2.95
C GLU A 113 6.70 20.32 -2.70
N LYS A 114 5.91 20.22 -3.77
CA LYS A 114 4.46 20.13 -3.64
C LYS A 114 4.01 18.79 -3.08
N ILE A 115 4.71 17.71 -3.43
CA ILE A 115 4.49 16.38 -2.86
C ILE A 115 4.75 16.41 -1.34
N LEU A 116 5.88 17.00 -0.92
CA LEU A 116 6.25 17.12 0.49
C LEU A 116 5.30 18.00 1.29
N GLU A 117 4.81 19.11 0.71
CA GLU A 117 3.79 19.95 1.34
C GLU A 117 2.49 19.18 1.61
N ILE A 118 2.05 18.38 0.64
CA ILE A 118 0.81 17.58 0.76
C ILE A 118 0.98 16.47 1.79
N ASP A 119 2.11 15.76 1.77
CA ASP A 119 2.46 14.75 2.79
C ASP A 119 2.47 15.38 4.19
N SER A 120 3.16 16.51 4.37
CA SER A 120 3.24 17.22 5.66
C SER A 120 1.87 17.69 6.14
N TRP A 121 1.05 18.27 5.26
CA TRP A 121 -0.32 18.65 5.58
C TRP A 121 -1.14 17.46 6.07
N ALA A 122 -1.09 16.33 5.35
CA ALA A 122 -1.85 15.13 5.68
C ALA A 122 -1.44 14.54 7.03
N ARG A 123 -0.13 14.52 7.34
CA ARG A 123 0.38 14.10 8.66
C ARG A 123 -0.07 15.01 9.78
N ASN A 124 0.05 16.32 9.60
CA ASN A 124 -0.37 17.29 10.61
C ASN A 124 -1.87 17.18 10.89
N ARG A 125 -2.68 17.05 9.83
CA ARG A 125 -4.12 16.86 9.97
C ARG A 125 -4.46 15.55 10.70
N THR A 126 -3.72 14.48 10.42
CA THR A 126 -3.89 13.20 11.14
C THR A 126 -3.57 13.34 12.62
N LYS A 127 -2.49 14.04 12.98
CA LYS A 127 -2.12 14.29 14.39
C LYS A 127 -3.18 15.10 15.14
N GLU A 128 -3.77 16.10 14.50
CA GLU A 128 -4.91 16.86 15.08
C GLU A 128 -6.08 15.92 15.41
N LEU A 129 -6.45 15.03 14.48
CA LEU A 129 -7.55 14.08 14.63
C LEU A 129 -7.27 12.93 15.61
N VAL A 130 -6.00 12.64 15.90
CA VAL A 130 -5.59 11.66 16.91
C VAL A 130 -5.63 12.25 18.32
N ASN A 131 -5.33 13.54 18.46
CA ASN A 131 -5.25 14.21 19.76
C ASN A 131 -6.56 14.88 20.20
N GLY A 132 -7.54 15.03 19.30
CA GLY A 132 -8.89 15.53 19.59
C GLY A 132 -9.89 14.41 19.78
#